data_AF-A0A817RGK6-F1
#
_entry.id   AF-A0A817RGK6-F1
#
_cell.length_a   1.000
_cell.length_b   1.000
_cell.length_c   1.000
_cell.angle_alpha   90.00
_cell.angle_beta   90.00
_cell.angle_gamma   90.00
#
_symmetry.space_group_name_H-M   'P 1'
#
loop_
_entity.id
_entity.type
_entity.pdbx_description
1 polymer ?
#
loop_
_entity_poly.entity_id
_entity_poly.type
_entity_poly.pdbx_seq_one_letter_code
_entity_poly.pdbx_strand_id
1 'polypeptide(L)'
;NDIVAVRCDDGFQNGGEIGIDCGGPCIKRCNGRVCTIADHCWSGVCGVNKTCSVPTCSDNVQNGVEEGIDCGASCPLKCDYQFCTSDNQCKSSVCKHRYCRGM
;
A
#
# COMPACT_ATOMS: atom_id res chain seq x y z
N ASN A 1 14.37 35.96 3.45
CA ASN A 1 14.70 34.63 2.91
C ASN A 1 13.48 33.78 3.18
N ASP A 2 12.44 34.03 2.39
CA ASP A 2 11.15 33.38 2.52
C ASP A 2 11.29 31.96 1.96
N ILE A 3 11.51 31.03 2.88
CA ILE A 3 11.15 29.63 2.66
C ILE A 3 9.64 29.65 2.43
N VAL A 4 9.22 29.72 1.17
CA VAL A 4 7.85 29.41 0.78
C VAL A 4 7.63 27.99 1.28
N ALA A 5 6.93 27.87 2.42
CA ALA A 5 6.58 26.58 2.98
C ALA A 5 5.85 25.82 1.89
N VAL A 6 6.38 24.67 1.50
CA VAL A 6 5.71 23.82 0.52
C VAL A 6 4.32 23.50 1.08
N ARG A 7 3.28 23.74 0.29
CA ARG A 7 1.91 23.51 0.72
C ARG A 7 1.42 22.26 0.02
N CYS A 8 1.28 21.18 0.77
CA CYS A 8 0.87 19.86 0.27
C CYS A 8 -0.65 19.69 0.25
N ASP A 9 -1.37 20.80 0.04
CA ASP A 9 -2.82 20.94 0.18
C ASP A 9 -3.35 22.20 -0.55
N ASP A 10 -2.55 22.81 -1.44
CA ASP A 10 -2.92 24.04 -2.13
C ASP A 10 -3.55 23.83 -3.52
N GLY A 11 -3.59 22.59 -4.01
CA GLY A 11 -4.19 22.23 -5.29
C GLY A 11 -3.28 22.44 -6.48
N PHE A 12 -2.01 22.80 -6.28
CA PHE A 12 -1.04 23.06 -7.34
C PHE A 12 0.20 22.18 -7.20
N GLN A 13 0.66 21.60 -8.31
CA GLN A 13 1.94 20.90 -8.31
C GLN A 13 3.10 21.91 -8.25
N ASN A 14 3.59 22.21 -7.05
CA ASN A 14 4.66 23.20 -6.84
C ASN A 14 5.71 22.72 -5.82
N GLY A 15 6.78 23.52 -5.65
CA GLY A 15 7.72 23.37 -4.53
C GLY A 15 8.43 22.01 -4.38
N GLY A 16 8.52 21.21 -5.43
CA GLY A 16 9.20 19.90 -5.45
C GLY A 16 8.27 18.69 -5.39
N GLU A 17 6.96 18.90 -5.48
CA GLU A 17 5.97 17.84 -5.55
C GLU A 17 6.08 16.95 -6.80
N ILE A 18 5.73 15.67 -6.63
CA ILE A 18 5.70 14.67 -7.72
C ILE A 18 4.36 14.72 -8.48
N GLY A 19 3.28 15.04 -7.77
CA GLY A 19 1.97 15.35 -8.32
C GLY A 19 1.28 16.37 -7.43
N ILE A 20 0.15 16.92 -7.87
CA ILE A 20 -0.62 17.92 -7.12
C ILE A 20 -0.82 17.46 -5.67
N ASP A 21 -0.27 18.22 -4.72
CA ASP A 21 -0.37 18.00 -3.28
C ASP A 21 0.20 16.64 -2.81
N CYS A 22 1.16 16.05 -3.52
CA CYS A 22 1.72 14.75 -3.17
C CYS A 22 3.17 14.50 -3.63
N GLY A 23 3.87 13.67 -2.87
CA GLY A 23 5.24 13.22 -3.13
C GLY A 23 6.30 14.31 -2.96
N GLY A 24 7.56 13.94 -3.16
CA GLY A 24 8.70 14.83 -2.95
C GLY A 24 8.78 15.27 -1.47
N PRO A 25 8.66 16.58 -1.16
CA PRO A 25 8.66 17.07 0.21
C PRO A 25 7.33 16.81 0.96
N CYS A 26 6.28 16.36 0.27
CA CYS A 26 4.99 16.07 0.87
C CYS A 26 4.89 14.69 1.48
N ILE A 27 4.32 14.62 2.69
CA ILE A 27 4.08 13.37 3.42
C ILE A 27 3.10 12.47 2.66
N LYS A 28 2.10 13.07 2.00
CA LYS A 28 1.13 12.34 1.19
C LYS A 28 1.83 11.73 -0.03
N ARG A 29 1.78 10.41 -0.15
CA ARG A 29 2.28 9.70 -1.33
C ARG A 29 1.29 9.82 -2.48
N CYS A 30 1.79 9.83 -3.71
CA CYS A 30 0.95 9.94 -4.89
C CYS A 30 0.31 8.59 -5.28
N ASN A 31 -0.82 8.64 -5.98
CA ASN A 31 -1.43 7.50 -6.64
C ASN A 31 -1.59 7.82 -8.14
N GLY A 32 -1.30 6.86 -9.03
CA GLY A 32 -1.36 7.04 -10.48
C GLY A 32 -0.41 8.11 -11.06
N ARG A 33 0.58 8.59 -10.29
CA ARG A 33 1.58 9.56 -10.75
C ARG A 33 2.90 8.88 -11.06
N VAL A 34 3.76 9.61 -11.76
CA VAL A 34 5.10 9.14 -12.10
C VAL A 34 5.89 8.85 -10.81
N CYS A 35 6.61 7.74 -10.78
CA CYS A 35 7.43 7.31 -9.66
C CYS A 35 8.79 6.83 -10.17
N THR A 36 9.80 6.95 -9.31
CA THR A 36 11.14 6.38 -9.55
C THR A 36 11.46 5.25 -8.58
N ILE A 37 10.83 5.26 -7.40
CA ILE A 37 10.92 4.24 -6.37
C ILE A 37 9.53 3.97 -5.77
N ALA A 38 9.36 2.78 -5.21
CA ALA A 38 8.16 2.30 -4.51
C ALA A 38 7.62 3.32 -3.48
N ASP A 39 8.53 3.91 -2.70
CA ASP A 39 8.21 4.88 -1.65
C ASP A 39 7.43 6.09 -2.14
N HIS A 40 7.52 6.47 -3.42
CA HIS A 40 6.77 7.61 -3.95
C HIS A 40 5.26 7.32 -4.05
N CYS A 41 4.88 6.05 -4.01
CA CYS A 41 3.54 5.58 -4.25
C CYS A 41 2.83 5.23 -2.96
N TRP A 42 1.56 5.62 -2.86
CA TRP A 42 0.71 5.20 -1.74
C TRP A 42 0.55 3.68 -1.67
N SER A 43 0.56 3.00 -2.81
CA SER A 43 0.58 1.54 -2.89
C SER A 43 1.90 0.90 -2.47
N GLY A 44 2.98 1.67 -2.37
CA GLY A 44 4.33 1.10 -2.26
C GLY A 44 4.78 0.37 -3.54
N VAL A 45 4.04 0.50 -4.65
CA VAL A 45 4.37 -0.18 -5.92
C VAL A 45 4.56 0.85 -7.02
N CYS A 46 5.81 0.96 -7.47
CA CYS A 46 6.15 1.71 -8.67
C CYS A 46 6.18 0.76 -9.88
N GLY A 47 5.18 0.86 -10.74
CA GLY A 47 5.00 -0.02 -11.89
C GLY A 47 6.09 0.12 -12.95
N VAL A 48 6.13 -0.84 -13.88
CA VAL A 48 7.12 -0.89 -14.98
C VAL A 48 7.07 0.33 -15.90
N ASN A 49 5.90 0.98 -16.00
CA ASN A 49 5.68 2.22 -16.72
C ASN A 49 6.10 3.47 -15.92
N LYS A 50 6.85 3.30 -14.82
CA LYS A 50 7.25 4.37 -13.89
C LYS A 50 6.06 5.15 -13.36
N THR A 51 4.93 4.48 -13.13
CA THR A 51 3.73 5.07 -12.57
C THR A 51 3.28 4.26 -11.37
N CYS A 52 2.75 4.93 -10.35
CA CYS A 52 2.22 4.26 -9.16
C CYS A 52 1.07 3.33 -9.55
N SER A 53 1.27 2.04 -9.31
CA SER A 53 0.26 1.02 -9.56
C SER A 53 -0.77 0.99 -8.44
N VAL A 54 -1.99 0.57 -8.77
CA VAL A 54 -3.02 0.30 -7.76
C VAL A 54 -2.59 -0.94 -6.96
N PRO A 55 -2.81 -0.97 -5.64
CA PRO A 55 -2.67 -2.17 -4.81
C PRO A 55 -3.35 -3.40 -5.41
N THR A 56 -2.67 -4.54 -5.42
CA THR A 56 -3.27 -5.82 -5.82
C THR A 56 -2.85 -6.94 -4.89
N CYS A 57 -3.73 -7.92 -4.70
CA CYS A 57 -3.52 -9.16 -3.94
C CYS A 57 -2.45 -10.12 -4.51
N SER A 58 -1.45 -9.60 -5.21
CA SER A 58 -0.40 -10.35 -5.90
C SER A 58 0.81 -9.47 -6.26
N ASP A 59 0.92 -8.26 -5.67
CA ASP A 59 2.01 -7.33 -5.96
C ASP A 59 3.21 -7.48 -5.00
N ASN A 60 3.15 -8.46 -4.09
CA ASN A 60 4.15 -8.80 -3.07
C ASN A 60 4.41 -7.67 -2.07
N VAL A 61 3.47 -6.74 -1.90
CA VAL A 61 3.56 -5.64 -0.94
C VAL A 61 2.29 -5.61 -0.11
N GLN A 62 2.42 -5.66 1.22
CA GLN A 62 1.25 -5.47 2.08
C GLN A 62 0.72 -4.03 1.97
N ASN A 63 -0.33 -3.84 1.18
CA ASN A 63 -0.88 -2.52 0.88
C ASN A 63 -2.42 -2.55 0.72
N GLY A 64 -3.02 -1.38 0.53
CA GLY A 64 -4.48 -1.27 0.30
C GLY A 64 -5.32 -1.83 1.46
N VAL A 65 -6.05 -2.92 1.19
CA VAL A 65 -6.94 -3.58 2.15
C VAL A 65 -6.36 -4.90 2.68
N GLU A 66 -5.12 -5.20 2.35
CA GLU A 66 -4.48 -6.45 2.72
C GLU A 66 -4.21 -6.56 4.21
N GLU A 67 -4.44 -7.76 4.71
CA GLU A 67 -4.31 -8.16 6.11
C GLU A 67 -2.94 -8.80 6.40
N GLY A 68 -2.24 -9.18 5.34
CA GLY A 68 -0.84 -9.62 5.25
C GLY A 68 -0.42 -9.52 3.78
N ILE A 69 0.87 -9.71 3.47
CA ILE A 69 1.37 -9.58 2.08
C ILE A 69 0.53 -10.43 1.12
N ASP A 70 -0.16 -9.77 0.18
CA ASP A 70 -1.02 -10.36 -0.86
C ASP A 70 -2.18 -11.22 -0.32
N CYS A 71 -2.67 -10.98 0.90
CA CYS A 71 -3.68 -11.86 1.49
C CYS A 71 -4.68 -11.16 2.45
N GLY A 72 -5.78 -11.87 2.70
CA GLY A 72 -6.83 -11.50 3.65
C GLY A 72 -7.80 -10.44 3.12
N ALA A 73 -8.71 -9.99 3.97
CA ALA A 73 -9.84 -9.13 3.60
C ALA A 73 -10.58 -9.60 2.31
N SER A 74 -10.52 -8.82 1.22
CA SER A 74 -11.14 -9.14 -0.07
C SER A 74 -10.25 -9.94 -1.02
N CYS A 75 -9.04 -10.30 -0.62
CA CYS A 75 -8.13 -11.08 -1.45
C CYS A 75 -8.56 -12.55 -1.55
N PRO A 76 -8.37 -13.22 -2.70
CA PRO A 76 -8.66 -14.64 -2.84
C PRO A 76 -7.82 -15.51 -1.90
N LEU A 77 -6.59 -15.08 -1.62
CA LEU A 77 -5.67 -15.75 -0.72
C LEU A 77 -5.98 -15.36 0.73
N LYS A 78 -6.15 -16.37 1.59
CA LYS A 78 -6.24 -16.20 3.04
C LYS A 78 -4.83 -15.99 3.61
N CYS A 79 -4.71 -15.23 4.68
CA CYS A 79 -3.43 -15.09 5.37
C CYS A 79 -3.24 -16.18 6.43
N ASP A 80 -1.97 -16.44 6.74
CA ASP A 80 -1.59 -17.05 8.01
C ASP A 80 -1.46 -15.96 9.09
N TYR A 81 -1.52 -16.35 10.36
CA TYR A 81 -1.44 -15.48 11.54
C TYR A 81 -2.55 -14.42 11.68
N GLN A 82 -3.56 -14.45 10.82
CA GLN A 82 -4.79 -13.68 10.95
C GLN A 82 -5.72 -14.25 12.02
N PHE A 83 -6.59 -13.41 12.57
CA PHE A 83 -7.62 -13.86 13.49
C PHE A 83 -8.60 -14.79 12.75
N CYS A 84 -8.93 -15.92 13.37
CA CYS A 84 -9.84 -16.89 12.79
C CYS A 84 -10.85 -17.39 13.82
N THR A 85 -12.06 -17.65 13.31
CA THR A 85 -13.16 -18.31 14.03
C THR A 85 -13.40 -19.74 13.55
N SER A 86 -12.91 -20.08 12.36
CA SER A 86 -12.92 -21.43 11.80
C SER A 86 -11.68 -21.71 10.95
N ASP A 87 -11.32 -22.98 10.82
CA ASP A 87 -10.18 -23.47 10.03
C ASP A 87 -10.22 -22.99 8.58
N ASN A 88 -11.41 -22.94 7.98
CA ASN A 88 -11.60 -22.50 6.60
C ASN A 88 -11.27 -21.01 6.37
N GLN A 89 -10.97 -20.21 7.39
CA GLN A 89 -10.52 -18.83 7.21
C GLN A 89 -9.02 -18.72 7.01
N CYS A 90 -8.27 -19.81 7.19
CA CYS A 90 -6.82 -19.83 7.13
C CYS A 90 -6.32 -20.44 5.83
N LYS A 91 -5.18 -19.95 5.33
CA LYS A 91 -4.47 -20.58 4.20
C LYS A 91 -4.09 -22.02 4.53
N SER A 92 -3.59 -22.24 5.74
CA SER A 92 -3.26 -23.56 6.26
C SER A 92 -4.45 -24.47 6.53
N SER A 93 -5.67 -23.95 6.50
CA SER A 93 -6.85 -24.65 7.04
C SER A 93 -6.69 -25.05 8.52
N VAL A 94 -5.86 -24.33 9.29
CA VAL A 94 -5.63 -24.59 10.71
C VAL A 94 -5.77 -23.31 11.52
N CYS A 95 -6.88 -23.22 12.24
CA CYS A 95 -7.16 -22.17 13.22
C CYS A 95 -6.85 -22.69 14.63
N LYS A 96 -5.76 -22.20 15.24
CA LYS A 96 -5.39 -22.57 16.62
C LYS A 96 -5.27 -21.32 17.48
N HIS A 97 -5.84 -21.38 18.69
CA HIS A 97 -5.88 -20.24 19.63
C HIS A 97 -6.47 -18.96 19.03
N ARG A 98 -7.43 -19.08 18.11
CA ARG A 98 -8.04 -17.98 17.34
C ARG A 98 -7.11 -17.27 16.34
N TYR A 99 -6.00 -17.92 15.97
CA TYR A 99 -5.09 -17.44 14.93
C TYR A 99 -4.80 -18.53 13.89
N CYS A 100 -4.71 -18.11 12.63
CA CYS A 100 -4.27 -18.98 11.55
C CYS A 100 -2.83 -19.39 11.77
N ARG A 101 -2.53 -20.68 11.70
CA ARG A 101 -1.17 -21.15 11.88
C ARG A 101 -0.45 -21.24 10.54
N GLY A 102 0.72 -20.64 10.40
CA GLY A 102 1.57 -20.84 9.22
C GLY A 102 2.04 -22.29 9.11
N MET A 103 2.25 -22.72 7.86
CA MET A 103 2.88 -24.01 7.53
C MET A 103 4.39 -23.95 7.76
#